data_AF-A0A0F9ERE5-F1
#
_entry.id   AF-A0A0F9ERE5-F1
#
_cell.length_a   1.000
_cell.length_b   1.000
_cell.length_c   1.000
_cell.angle_alpha   90.00
_cell.angle_beta   90.00
_cell.angle_gamma   90.00
#
_symmetry.space_group_name_H-M   'P 1'
#
loop_
_entity.id
_entity.type
_entity.pdbx_description
1 polymer ?
#
loop_
_entity_poly.entity_id
_entity_poly.type
_entity_poly.pdbx_seq_one_letter_code
_entity_poly.pdbx_strand_id
1 'polypeptide(L)' 'LHQILNPEAVIIGGGLINLGSEYIDEIRRIFYSLVKDMMYDRMEIILAELGSNSGLTGAAALVLEQL' A
#
# COMPACT_ATOMS: atom_id res chain seq x y z
N LEU A 1 4.63 19.22 -0.01
CA LEU A 1 5.48 18.28 0.75
C LEU A 1 5.16 16.80 0.47
N HIS A 2 4.45 16.45 -0.62
CA HIS A 2 3.70 15.17 -0.70
C HIS A 2 4.43 14.06 -1.49
N GLN A 3 5.67 14.28 -1.93
CA GLN A 3 6.43 13.36 -2.78
C GLN A 3 7.78 12.97 -2.17
N ILE A 4 7.82 12.76 -0.84
CA ILE A 4 9.08 12.40 -0.18
C ILE A 4 9.61 11.05 -0.70
N LEU A 5 8.72 10.13 -1.08
CA LEU A 5 9.07 8.76 -1.42
C LEU A 5 8.81 8.35 -2.88
N ASN A 6 7.87 9.01 -3.59
CA ASN A 6 7.36 8.64 -4.92
C ASN A 6 7.34 7.11 -5.20
N PRO A 7 6.60 6.32 -4.40
CA PRO A 7 6.66 4.87 -4.52
C PRO A 7 5.85 4.37 -5.72
N GLU A 8 6.23 3.20 -6.24
CA GLU A 8 5.48 2.51 -7.29
C GLU A 8 4.16 1.93 -6.76
N ALA A 9 4.12 1.56 -5.47
CA ALA A 9 2.93 1.02 -4.82
C ALA A 9 2.84 1.39 -3.34
N VAL A 10 1.61 1.52 -2.85
CA VAL A 10 1.25 1.62 -1.43
C VAL A 10 0.36 0.44 -1.07
N ILE A 11 0.80 -0.34 -0.08
CA ILE A 11 0.09 -1.53 0.40
C ILE A 11 -0.68 -1.16 1.68
N ILE A 12 -1.99 -1.35 1.65
CA ILE A 12 -2.89 -1.11 2.79
C ILE A 12 -3.17 -2.45 3.47
N GLY A 13 -2.72 -2.58 4.72
CA GLY A 13 -2.95 -3.74 5.57
C GLY A 13 -3.73 -3.42 6.85
N GLY A 14 -3.87 -4.42 7.71
CA GLY A 14 -4.58 -4.32 8.99
C GLY A 14 -6.09 -4.58 8.86
N GLY A 15 -6.83 -4.44 9.96
CA GLY A 15 -8.25 -4.84 10.02
C GLY A 15 -9.21 -4.00 9.17
N LEU A 16 -8.78 -2.81 8.71
CA LEU A 16 -9.60 -1.90 7.90
C LEU A 16 -9.82 -2.41 6.47
N ILE A 17 -9.01 -3.36 6.00
CA ILE A 17 -9.18 -3.99 4.68
C ILE A 17 -10.50 -4.78 4.57
N ASN A 18 -11.09 -5.17 5.71
CA ASN A 18 -12.36 -5.91 5.76
C ASN A 18 -13.58 -5.02 5.49
N LEU A 19 -13.42 -3.70 5.38
CA LEU A 19 -14.50 -2.76 5.06
C LEU A 19 -14.95 -2.84 3.59
N GLY A 20 -14.25 -3.62 2.76
CA GLY A 20 -14.63 -3.90 1.38
C GLY A 20 -14.00 -2.95 0.36
N SER A 21 -14.33 -3.17 -0.92
CA SER A 21 -13.74 -2.43 -2.04
C SER A 21 -14.11 -0.95 -2.05
N GLU A 22 -15.32 -0.59 -1.60
CA GLU A 22 -15.79 0.80 -1.58
C GLU A 22 -14.90 1.72 -0.72
N TYR A 23 -14.41 1.21 0.41
CA TYR A 23 -13.49 1.95 1.27
C TYR A 23 -12.16 2.27 0.56
N ILE A 24 -11.63 1.29 -0.18
CA ILE A 24 -10.37 1.45 -0.92
C ILE A 24 -10.56 2.36 -2.13
N ASP A 25 -11.70 2.28 -2.80
CA ASP A 25 -12.02 3.15 -3.93
C ASP A 25 -12.14 4.62 -3.48
N GLU A 26 -12.67 4.88 -2.29
CA GLU A 26 -12.71 6.21 -1.71
C GLU A 26 -11.30 6.73 -1.36
N ILE A 27 -10.42 5.89 -0.80
CA ILE A 27 -9.01 6.24 -0.58
C ILE A 27 -8.34 6.61 -1.91
N ARG A 28 -8.52 5.80 -2.95
CA ARG A 28 -7.98 6.07 -4.29
C ARG A 28 -8.48 7.41 -4.82
N ARG A 29 -9.79 7.66 -4.74
CA ARG A 29 -10.42 8.90 -5.20
C ARG A 29 -9.82 10.12 -4.51
N ILE A 30 -9.73 10.09 -3.18
CA ILE A 30 -9.17 11.19 -2.39
C ILE A 30 -7.69 11.37 -2.73
N PHE A 31 -6.91 10.28 -2.74
CA PHE A 31 -5.49 10.32 -3.03
C PHE A 31 -5.20 10.98 -4.40
N TYR A 32 -5.84 10.51 -5.47
CA TYR A 32 -5.64 11.09 -6.80
C TYR A 32 -6.13 12.53 -6.90
N SER A 33 -7.13 12.94 -6.12
CA SER A 33 -7.57 14.34 -6.06
C SER A 33 -6.51 15.28 -5.45
N LEU A 34 -5.69 14.77 -4.53
CA LEU A 34 -4.68 15.56 -3.81
C LEU A 34 -3.38 15.68 -4.60
N VAL A 35 -3.06 14.67 -5.40
CA VAL A 35 -1.76 14.56 -6.06
C VAL A 35 -1.70 15.34 -7.38
N LYS A 36 -2.86 15.63 -7.99
CA LYS A 36 -2.99 16.44 -9.22
C LYS A 36 -2.02 15.95 -10.32
N ASP A 37 -1.54 16.85 -11.17
CA ASP A 37 -0.63 16.55 -12.30
C ASP A 37 0.83 16.28 -11.86
N MET A 38 1.10 16.14 -10.56
CA MET A 38 2.48 15.99 -10.08
C MET A 38 2.99 14.54 -10.15
N MET A 39 2.14 13.55 -10.40
CA MET A 39 2.59 12.17 -10.60
C MET A 39 2.94 11.90 -12.05
N TYR A 40 4.24 11.66 -12.27
CA TYR A 40 4.77 11.26 -13.56
C TYR A 40 4.35 9.83 -13.93
N ASP A 41 4.29 8.95 -12.93
CA ASP A 41 3.85 7.55 -13.06
C ASP A 41 2.65 7.26 -12.15
N ARG A 42 1.75 6.38 -12.60
CA ARG A 42 0.59 5.96 -11.81
C ARG A 42 1.05 4.98 -10.73
N MET A 43 1.01 5.42 -9.47
CA MET A 43 1.26 4.56 -8.30
C MET A 43 0.04 3.69 -8.01
N GLU A 44 0.29 2.46 -7.59
CA GLU A 44 -0.76 1.52 -7.23
C GLU A 44 -1.14 1.61 -5.74
N ILE A 45 -2.44 1.46 -5.45
CA ILE A 45 -2.95 1.30 -4.09
C ILE A 45 -3.53 -0.12 -3.98
N ILE A 46 -2.84 -0.97 -3.22
CA ILE A 46 -3.02 -2.43 -3.18
C ILE A 46 -3.46 -2.86 -1.77
N LEU A 47 -4.29 -3.89 -1.67
CA LEU A 47 -4.66 -4.52 -0.40
C LEU A 47 -3.64 -5.60 -0.01
N ALA A 48 -3.28 -5.65 1.27
CA ALA A 48 -2.39 -6.69 1.79
C ALA A 48 -3.06 -8.07 1.72
N GLU A 49 -2.45 -9.01 1.01
CA GLU A 49 -3.00 -10.36 0.82
C GLU A 49 -2.67 -11.32 1.97
N LEU A 50 -1.54 -11.10 2.65
CA LEU A 50 -1.06 -11.99 3.71
C LEU A 50 -1.77 -11.79 5.06
N GLY A 51 -2.56 -10.73 5.21
CA GLY A 51 -3.28 -10.42 6.44
C GLY A 51 -2.38 -10.50 7.69
N SER A 52 -2.83 -11.27 8.69
CA SER A 52 -2.12 -11.49 9.96
C SER A 52 -0.77 -12.21 9.81
N ASN A 53 -0.54 -12.90 8.68
CA ASN A 53 0.68 -13.66 8.46
C ASN A 53 1.84 -12.78 7.94
N SER A 54 1.57 -11.56 7.49
CA SER A 54 2.57 -10.62 6.96
C SER A 54 3.79 -10.44 7.86
N GLY A 55 3.58 -10.29 9.18
CA GLY A 55 4.67 -10.12 10.14
C GLY A 55 5.56 -11.37 10.29
N LEU A 56 4.95 -12.56 10.37
CA LEU A 56 5.69 -13.81 10.49
C LEU A 56 6.48 -14.11 9.21
N THR A 57 5.84 -13.94 8.05
CA THR A 57 6.49 -14.14 6.75
C THR A 57 7.64 -13.15 6.55
N GLY A 58 7.45 -11.88 6.90
CA GLY A 58 8.51 -10.87 6.84
C GLY A 58 9.70 -11.22 7.74
N ALA A 59 9.44 -11.66 8.97
CA ALA A 59 10.49 -12.09 9.89
C ALA A 59 11.30 -13.28 9.35
N ALA A 60 10.63 -14.26 8.72
CA ALA A 60 11.31 -15.38 8.08
C ALA A 60 12.14 -14.93 6.86
N ALA A 61 11.64 -13.98 6.07
CA ALA A 61 12.34 -13.42 4.92
C ALA A 61 13.64 -12.71 5.32
N LEU A 62 13.68 -12.04 6.47
CA LEU A 62 14.91 -11.41 6.99
C LEU A 62 16.04 -12.43 7.23
N VAL A 63 15.72 -13.67 7.61
CA VAL A 63 16.72 -14.73 7.75
C VAL A 63 17.22 -15.19 6.38
N LEU A 64 16.33 -15.27 5.38
CA LEU A 64 16.69 -15.64 4.01
C LEU A 64 17.56 -14.59 3.32
N GLU A 65 17.37 -13.29 3.64
CA GLU A 65 18.20 -12.20 3.10
C GLU A 65 19.66 -12.25 3.60
N GLN A 66 19.91 -12.94 4.73
CA GLN A 66 21.24 -13.07 5.31
C GLN A 66 22.03 -14.29 4.81
N LEU A 67 21.43 -15.12 3.95
CA LEU A 67 22.06 -16.28 3.32
C LEU A 67 22.66 -15.92 1.96
#